data_AF-A0A2N5C920-F1
#
_entry.id   AF-A0A2N5C920-F1
#
_cell.length_a   1.000
_cell.length_b   1.000
_cell.length_c   1.000
_cell.angle_alpha   90.00
_cell.angle_beta   90.00
_cell.angle_gamma   90.00
#
_symmetry.space_group_name_H-M   'P 1'
#
loop_
_entity.id
_entity.type
_entity.pdbx_description
1 polymer ?
#
loop_
_entity_poly.entity_id
_entity_poly.type
_entity_poly.pdbx_seq_one_letter_code
_entity_poly.pdbx_strand_id
1 'polypeptide(L)'
;MIGPILPLIAANPEATMRRKVAANVEASASQTSEWLPPPHLPPAAATIWRETLAALAPGHFAAADEALFADYCHQVAMLRELRSVQARVRRRTTTQQAAARAIDTDVDRAMRGMLALCRALRLSPLGRRSETDTSLPPTNDNRQRHRLAPVHTFEREAGPNPYLP
;
A
#
# COMPACT_ATOMS: atom_id res chain seq x y z
N MET A 1 -29.73 64.69 23.19
CA MET A 1 -29.45 63.90 21.97
C MET A 1 -28.41 62.84 22.35
N ILE A 2 -28.85 61.61 22.63
CA ILE A 2 -27.98 60.49 23.03
C ILE A 2 -28.14 59.43 21.93
N GLY A 3 -27.09 59.20 21.15
CA GLY A 3 -27.08 58.20 20.08
C GLY A 3 -26.85 56.78 20.63
N PRO A 4 -27.42 55.74 20.03
CA PRO A 4 -27.22 54.37 20.48
C PRO A 4 -25.87 53.83 19.99
N ILE A 5 -25.05 53.38 20.94
CA ILE A 5 -23.83 52.60 20.72
C ILE A 5 -24.26 51.17 20.41
N LEU A 6 -24.09 50.74 19.16
CA LEU A 6 -24.25 49.33 18.76
C LEU A 6 -23.03 48.52 19.24
N PRO A 7 -23.23 47.40 19.94
CA PRO A 7 -22.12 46.49 20.27
C PRO A 7 -21.70 45.71 19.02
N LEU A 8 -20.43 45.87 18.67
CA LEU A 8 -19.73 45.10 17.64
C LEU A 8 -19.58 43.64 18.14
N ILE A 9 -20.52 42.77 17.77
CA ILE A 9 -20.44 41.34 18.05
C ILE A 9 -19.33 40.76 17.16
N ALA A 10 -18.14 40.59 17.74
CA ALA A 10 -17.03 39.89 17.12
C ALA A 10 -17.45 38.44 16.84
N ALA A 11 -17.59 38.10 15.55
CA ALA A 11 -17.84 36.74 15.10
C ALA A 11 -16.65 35.85 15.51
N ASN A 12 -16.89 34.97 16.49
CA ASN A 12 -15.89 34.11 17.08
C ASN A 12 -15.41 33.05 16.06
N PRO A 13 -14.15 33.08 15.59
CA PRO A 13 -13.67 32.23 14.49
C PRO A 13 -13.62 30.72 14.84
N GLU A 14 -13.70 30.37 16.12
CA GLU A 14 -13.71 28.98 16.59
C GLU A 14 -15.00 28.23 16.24
N ALA A 15 -16.14 28.93 16.21
CA ALA A 15 -17.43 28.32 15.85
C ALA A 15 -17.45 27.90 14.37
N THR A 16 -16.74 28.63 13.51
CA THR A 16 -16.64 28.37 12.08
C THR A 16 -15.72 27.18 11.77
N MET A 17 -14.67 26.95 12.56
CA MET A 17 -13.81 25.77 12.42
C MET A 17 -14.54 24.48 12.79
N ARG A 18 -15.27 24.45 13.91
CA ARG A 18 -15.99 23.25 14.35
C ARG A 18 -17.08 22.79 13.37
N ARG A 19 -17.77 23.73 12.71
CA ARG A 19 -18.77 23.42 11.67
C ARG A 19 -18.16 22.82 10.40
N LYS A 20 -16.99 23.30 9.97
CA LYS A 20 -16.32 22.78 8.77
C LYS A 20 -15.80 21.36 8.99
N VAL A 21 -15.34 21.03 10.19
CA VAL A 21 -14.91 19.67 10.54
C VAL A 21 -16.10 18.69 10.55
N ALA A 22 -17.24 19.08 11.12
CA ALA A 22 -18.43 18.23 11.17
C ALA A 22 -19.00 17.93 9.76
N ALA A 23 -19.09 18.95 8.89
CA ALA A 23 -19.58 18.76 7.51
C ALA A 23 -18.66 17.88 6.66
N ASN A 24 -17.34 17.93 6.90
CA ASN A 24 -16.37 17.09 6.20
C ASN A 24 -16.43 15.63 6.66
N VAL A 25 -16.77 15.39 7.93
CA VAL A 25 -17.02 14.05 8.49
C VAL A 25 -18.33 13.45 7.95
N GLU A 26 -19.39 14.26 7.84
CA GLU A 26 -20.69 13.82 7.30
C GLU A 26 -20.65 13.52 5.78
N ALA A 27 -19.91 14.33 5.01
CA ALA A 27 -19.70 14.07 3.58
C ALA A 27 -18.85 12.80 3.34
N SER A 28 -17.87 12.53 4.21
CA SER A 28 -17.07 11.29 4.16
C SER A 28 -17.88 10.05 4.53
N ALA A 29 -18.81 10.16 5.48
CA ALA A 29 -19.71 9.06 5.87
C ALA A 29 -20.76 8.75 4.78
N SER A 30 -21.18 9.78 4.02
CA SER A 30 -22.16 9.65 2.93
C SER A 30 -21.61 9.04 1.64
N GLN A 31 -20.28 9.04 1.44
CA GLN A 31 -19.62 8.42 0.29
C GLN A 31 -19.23 6.96 0.50
N THR A 32 -19.21 6.47 1.74
CA THR A 32 -19.26 5.04 2.03
C THR A 32 -20.69 4.49 1.86
N SER A 33 -21.33 4.76 0.72
CA SER A 33 -22.43 3.90 0.29
C SER A 33 -21.81 2.50 0.18
N GLU A 34 -22.26 1.60 1.06
CA GLU A 34 -21.77 0.23 1.23
C GLU A 34 -21.04 -0.32 -0.01
N TRP A 35 -19.71 -0.34 0.05
CA TRP A 35 -18.92 -1.07 -0.93
C TRP A 35 -19.19 -2.56 -0.75
N LEU A 36 -20.26 -3.03 -1.39
CA LEU A 36 -20.63 -4.43 -1.41
C LEU A 36 -19.61 -5.21 -2.25
N PRO A 37 -19.25 -6.43 -1.84
CA PRO A 37 -18.37 -7.25 -2.65
C PRO A 37 -19.04 -7.51 -4.01
N PRO A 38 -18.31 -7.37 -5.13
CA PRO A 38 -18.82 -7.69 -6.45
C PRO A 38 -19.42 -9.10 -6.53
N PRO A 39 -20.49 -9.32 -7.30
CA PRO A 39 -21.23 -10.59 -7.31
C PRO A 39 -20.42 -11.76 -7.90
N HIS A 40 -19.38 -11.47 -8.68
CA HIS A 40 -18.49 -12.47 -9.27
C HIS A 40 -17.36 -12.91 -8.33
N LEU A 41 -17.25 -12.30 -7.15
CA LEU A 41 -16.13 -12.48 -6.25
C LEU A 41 -16.33 -13.77 -5.42
N PRO A 42 -15.35 -14.69 -5.37
CA PRO A 42 -15.54 -15.96 -4.68
C PRO A 42 -15.74 -15.74 -3.17
N PRO A 43 -16.47 -16.62 -2.45
CA PRO A 43 -16.85 -16.39 -1.05
C PRO A 43 -15.66 -16.09 -0.12
N ALA A 44 -14.53 -16.76 -0.31
CA ALA A 44 -13.32 -16.52 0.47
C ALA A 44 -12.76 -15.10 0.24
N ALA A 45 -12.78 -14.63 -1.00
CA ALA A 45 -12.33 -13.29 -1.35
C ALA A 45 -13.35 -12.23 -0.90
N ALA A 46 -14.66 -12.52 -0.92
CA ALA A 46 -15.70 -11.62 -0.41
C ALA A 46 -15.60 -11.41 1.12
N THR A 47 -15.12 -12.41 1.85
CA THR A 47 -14.78 -12.26 3.27
C THR A 47 -13.58 -11.33 3.45
N ILE A 48 -12.51 -11.52 2.67
CA ILE A 48 -11.32 -10.65 2.71
C ILE A 48 -11.69 -9.20 2.36
N TRP A 49 -12.59 -8.99 1.39
CA TRP A 49 -13.11 -7.68 1.02
C TRP A 49 -13.72 -6.96 2.23
N ARG A 50 -14.67 -7.61 2.91
CA ARG A 50 -15.35 -7.07 4.09
C ARG A 50 -14.39 -6.84 5.25
N GLU A 51 -13.50 -7.79 5.53
CA GLU A 51 -12.47 -7.65 6.57
C GLU A 51 -11.55 -6.45 6.31
N THR A 52 -11.13 -6.27 5.06
CA THR A 52 -10.20 -5.20 4.69
C THR A 52 -10.89 -3.84 4.75
N LEU A 53 -12.14 -3.73 4.27
CA LEU A 53 -12.91 -2.49 4.41
C LEU A 53 -13.19 -2.13 5.87
N ALA A 54 -13.49 -3.11 6.72
CA ALA A 54 -13.71 -2.88 8.14
C ALA A 54 -12.44 -2.41 8.89
N ALA A 55 -11.25 -2.74 8.37
CA ALA A 55 -9.97 -2.35 8.97
C ALA A 55 -9.46 -0.97 8.52
N LEU A 56 -10.06 -0.38 7.48
CA LEU A 56 -9.63 0.89 6.89
C LEU A 56 -10.59 2.02 7.24
N ALA A 57 -10.09 3.26 7.15
CA ALA A 57 -10.93 4.43 7.36
C ALA A 57 -11.95 4.57 6.22
N PRO A 58 -13.18 5.03 6.50
CA PRO A 58 -14.13 5.37 5.46
C PRO A 58 -13.52 6.44 4.52
N GLY A 59 -13.72 6.28 3.21
CA GLY A 59 -13.13 7.15 2.18
C GLY A 59 -11.67 6.84 1.81
N HIS A 60 -11.08 5.74 2.31
CA HIS A 60 -9.73 5.30 1.91
C HIS A 60 -9.62 4.93 0.43
N PHE A 61 -10.69 4.39 -0.17
CA PHE A 61 -10.74 4.00 -1.58
C PHE A 61 -11.61 4.94 -2.40
N ALA A 62 -11.16 5.28 -3.61
CA ALA A 62 -11.99 5.91 -4.62
C ALA A 62 -12.71 4.85 -5.46
N ALA A 63 -13.83 5.17 -6.11
CA ALA A 63 -14.56 4.23 -6.97
C ALA A 63 -13.68 3.62 -8.09
N ALA A 64 -12.66 4.34 -8.55
CA ALA A 64 -11.68 3.83 -9.52
C ALA A 64 -10.82 2.67 -8.98
N ASP A 65 -10.68 2.54 -7.66
CA ASP A 65 -9.89 1.49 -7.00
C ASP A 65 -10.68 0.18 -6.83
N GLU A 66 -11.97 0.15 -7.13
CA GLU A 66 -12.85 -1.00 -6.89
C GLU A 66 -12.36 -2.28 -7.59
N ALA A 67 -11.99 -2.16 -8.88
CA ALA A 67 -11.46 -3.28 -9.65
C ALA A 67 -10.10 -3.77 -9.10
N LEU A 68 -9.21 -2.84 -8.74
CA LEU A 68 -7.91 -3.17 -8.15
C LEU A 68 -8.07 -3.84 -6.78
N PHE A 69 -9.05 -3.41 -6.00
CA PHE A 69 -9.36 -4.00 -4.71
C PHE A 69 -9.98 -5.40 -4.87
N ALA A 70 -10.80 -5.62 -5.89
CA ALA A 70 -11.35 -6.94 -6.21
C ALA A 70 -10.24 -7.94 -6.58
N ASP A 71 -9.31 -7.51 -7.44
CA ASP A 71 -8.12 -8.29 -7.81
C ASP A 71 -7.25 -8.61 -6.60
N TYR A 72 -7.07 -7.64 -5.69
CA TYR A 72 -6.36 -7.86 -4.43
C TYR A 72 -7.02 -8.96 -3.60
N CYS A 73 -8.34 -8.89 -3.38
CA CYS A 73 -9.07 -9.89 -2.61
C CYS A 73 -8.97 -11.28 -3.24
N HIS A 74 -9.04 -11.37 -4.57
CA HIS A 74 -8.88 -12.61 -5.31
C HIS A 74 -7.48 -13.21 -5.12
N GLN A 75 -6.44 -12.38 -5.27
CA GLN A 75 -5.04 -12.81 -5.10
C GLN A 75 -4.75 -13.29 -3.67
N VAL A 76 -5.31 -12.63 -2.65
CA VAL A 76 -5.16 -13.06 -1.26
C VAL A 76 -5.85 -14.40 -1.01
N ALA A 77 -7.06 -14.61 -1.54
CA ALA A 77 -7.76 -15.89 -1.42
C ALA A 77 -6.97 -17.03 -2.08
N MET A 78 -6.50 -16.83 -3.30
CA MET A 78 -5.65 -17.79 -4.02
C MET A 78 -4.36 -18.10 -3.25
N LEU A 79 -3.71 -17.09 -2.66
CA LEU A 79 -2.50 -17.29 -1.86
C LEU A 79 -2.78 -18.13 -0.59
N ARG A 80 -3.94 -17.92 0.08
CA ARG A 80 -4.36 -18.74 1.22
C ARG A 80 -4.53 -20.21 0.81
N GLU A 81 -5.16 -20.46 -0.35
CA GLU A 81 -5.32 -21.81 -0.89
C GLU A 81 -3.97 -22.45 -1.24
N LEU A 82 -3.10 -21.76 -1.98
CA LEU A 82 -1.78 -22.26 -2.35
C LEU A 82 -0.92 -22.60 -1.12
N ARG A 83 -0.95 -21.76 -0.08
CA ARG A 83 -0.26 -22.06 1.19
C ARG A 83 -0.83 -23.29 1.90
N SER A 84 -2.14 -23.51 1.82
CA SER A 84 -2.75 -24.73 2.37
C SER A 84 -2.29 -25.99 1.64
N VAL A 85 -2.16 -25.91 0.30
CA VAL A 85 -1.64 -27.01 -0.53
C VAL A 85 -0.16 -27.24 -0.24
N GLN A 86 0.64 -26.17 -0.18
CA GLN A 86 2.05 -26.21 0.20
C GLN A 86 2.25 -26.89 1.56
N ALA A 87 1.44 -26.56 2.56
CA ALA A 87 1.50 -27.18 3.88
C ALA A 87 1.16 -28.68 3.86
N ARG A 88 0.27 -29.12 2.98
CA ARG A 88 -0.07 -30.54 2.78
C ARG A 88 1.05 -31.30 2.07
N VAL A 89 1.66 -30.69 1.05
CA VAL A 89 2.74 -31.31 0.27
C VAL A 89 4.04 -31.42 1.07
N ARG A 90 4.39 -30.42 1.89
CA ARG A 90 5.57 -30.50 2.78
C ARG A 90 5.51 -31.64 3.80
N ARG A 91 4.32 -32.16 4.10
CA ARG A 91 4.12 -33.33 4.97
C ARG A 91 4.31 -34.67 4.24
N ARG A 92 4.43 -34.67 2.91
CA ARG A 92 4.58 -35.86 2.07
C ARG A 92 6.01 -35.93 1.50
N THR A 93 6.56 -37.13 1.52
CA THR A 93 7.98 -37.49 1.41
C THR A 93 8.67 -37.17 0.07
N THR A 94 9.98 -37.40 0.04
CA THR A 94 11.02 -37.14 -0.98
C THR A 94 10.64 -37.38 -2.46
N THR A 95 9.66 -38.24 -2.74
CA THR A 95 9.18 -38.56 -4.09
C THR A 95 8.39 -37.43 -4.76
N GLN A 96 7.95 -36.41 -4.02
CA GLN A 96 7.16 -35.27 -4.55
C GLN A 96 7.94 -33.95 -4.65
N GLN A 97 9.29 -33.99 -4.62
CA GLN A 97 10.11 -32.77 -4.62
C GLN A 97 9.86 -31.86 -5.83
N ALA A 98 9.64 -32.40 -7.03
CA ALA A 98 9.36 -31.59 -8.21
C ALA A 98 8.03 -30.83 -8.08
N ALA A 99 6.97 -31.49 -7.59
CA ALA A 99 5.67 -30.87 -7.34
C ALA A 99 5.73 -29.84 -6.21
N ALA A 100 6.50 -30.11 -5.15
CA ALA A 100 6.71 -29.17 -4.05
C ALA A 100 7.40 -27.88 -4.54
N ARG A 101 8.42 -28.00 -5.40
CA ARG A 101 9.10 -26.84 -5.99
C ARG A 101 8.18 -26.01 -6.89
N ALA A 102 7.32 -26.66 -7.69
CA ALA A 102 6.34 -25.97 -8.52
C ALA A 102 5.35 -25.14 -7.66
N ILE A 103 4.85 -25.73 -6.57
CA ILE A 103 3.96 -25.03 -5.63
C ILE A 103 4.70 -23.86 -4.95
N ASP A 104 5.95 -24.04 -4.54
CA ASP A 104 6.75 -22.96 -3.97
C ASP A 104 6.89 -21.79 -4.97
N THR A 105 7.14 -22.08 -6.26
CA THR A 105 7.22 -21.04 -7.30
C THR A 105 5.89 -20.32 -7.54
N ASP A 106 4.76 -21.04 -7.47
CA ASP A 106 3.43 -20.44 -7.62
C ASP A 106 3.07 -19.56 -6.43
N VAL A 107 3.42 -19.98 -5.21
CA VAL A 107 3.27 -19.17 -3.99
C VAL A 107 4.08 -17.88 -4.10
N ASP A 108 5.34 -17.96 -4.55
CA ASP A 108 6.19 -16.79 -4.73
C ASP A 108 5.66 -15.82 -5.79
N ARG A 109 5.10 -16.36 -6.88
CA ARG A 109 4.50 -15.55 -7.95
C ARG A 109 3.24 -14.82 -7.44
N ALA A 110 2.35 -15.54 -6.77
CA ALA A 110 1.15 -14.99 -6.16
C ALA A 110 1.49 -13.92 -5.10
N MET A 111 2.51 -14.17 -4.28
CA MET A 111 2.97 -13.21 -3.27
C MET A 111 3.50 -11.91 -3.90
N ARG A 112 4.25 -11.99 -5.00
CA ARG A 112 4.72 -10.78 -5.72
C ARG A 112 3.55 -9.99 -6.30
N GLY A 113 2.57 -10.65 -6.91
CA GLY A 113 1.35 -10.01 -7.43
C GLY A 113 0.56 -9.31 -6.31
N MET A 114 0.35 -10.01 -5.19
CA MET A 114 -0.30 -9.43 -4.01
C MET A 114 0.44 -8.20 -3.49
N LEU A 115 1.78 -8.24 -3.38
CA LEU A 115 2.57 -7.10 -2.91
C LEU A 115 2.50 -5.89 -3.85
N ALA A 116 2.42 -6.12 -5.17
CA ALA A 116 2.24 -5.04 -6.13
C ALA A 116 0.87 -4.35 -5.92
N LEU A 117 -0.19 -5.13 -5.75
CA LEU A 117 -1.54 -4.62 -5.46
C LEU A 117 -1.61 -3.89 -4.12
N CYS A 118 -0.96 -4.43 -3.07
CA CYS A 118 -0.86 -3.74 -1.77
C CYS A 118 -0.21 -2.36 -1.88
N ARG A 119 0.78 -2.20 -2.76
CA ARG A 119 1.43 -0.90 -2.99
C ARG A 119 0.53 0.05 -3.77
N ALA A 120 -0.12 -0.43 -4.83
CA ALA A 120 -1.08 0.34 -5.61
C ALA A 120 -2.22 0.87 -4.74
N LEU A 121 -2.79 0.01 -3.88
CA LEU A 121 -3.87 0.33 -2.94
C LEU A 121 -3.41 1.04 -1.66
N ARG A 122 -2.11 1.33 -1.53
CA ARG A 122 -1.49 1.98 -0.37
C ARG A 122 -1.80 1.29 0.97
N LEU A 123 -1.98 -0.03 0.93
CA LEU A 123 -2.25 -0.87 2.11
C LEU A 123 -0.98 -1.15 2.93
N SER A 124 0.20 -0.95 2.33
CA SER A 124 1.47 -1.11 3.04
C SER A 124 1.77 0.08 3.96
N PRO A 125 2.18 -0.14 5.22
CA PRO A 125 2.50 0.92 6.17
C PRO A 125 3.65 1.83 5.70
N LEU A 126 4.45 1.40 4.72
CA LEU A 126 5.53 2.19 4.13
C LEU A 126 5.02 3.32 3.20
N GLY A 127 3.77 3.29 2.75
CA GLY A 127 3.18 4.33 1.90
C GLY A 127 2.71 5.58 2.68
N ARG A 128 2.54 5.49 4.01
CA ARG A 128 2.03 6.61 4.83
C ARG A 128 3.05 7.71 5.12
N ARG A 129 4.31 7.56 4.70
CA ARG A 129 5.37 8.54 4.97
C ARG A 129 5.56 9.60 3.88
N SER A 130 4.90 9.51 2.71
CA SER A 130 5.20 10.44 1.61
C SER A 130 4.24 11.61 1.42
N GLU A 131 3.12 11.69 2.15
CA GLU A 131 2.13 12.77 1.93
C GLU A 131 1.99 13.75 3.10
N THR A 132 2.73 13.56 4.20
CA THR A 132 2.67 14.43 5.38
C THR A 132 3.92 15.31 5.58
N ASP A 133 4.61 15.68 4.50
CA ASP A 133 5.75 16.59 4.58
C ASP A 133 5.68 17.69 3.51
N THR A 134 4.62 18.49 3.58
CA THR A 134 4.56 19.82 2.95
C THR A 134 4.74 20.93 3.98
N SER A 135 5.61 20.68 4.97
CA SER A 135 6.13 21.72 5.86
C SER A 135 7.61 21.50 6.12
N LEU A 136 8.40 21.41 5.04
CA LEU A 136 9.82 21.69 5.14
C LEU A 136 10.02 23.22 5.10
N PRO A 137 10.61 23.85 6.13
CA PRO A 137 11.09 25.22 6.00
C PRO A 137 12.19 25.27 4.92
N PRO A 138 12.38 26.42 4.23
CA PRO A 138 13.39 26.53 3.19
C PRO A 138 14.77 26.28 3.82
N THR A 139 15.31 25.08 3.60
CA THR A 139 16.62 24.72 4.11
C THR A 139 17.64 25.31 3.17
N ASN A 140 18.32 26.31 3.72
CA ASN A 140 19.36 27.08 3.09
C ASN A 140 20.50 26.19 2.61
N ASP A 141 20.96 26.53 1.42
CA ASP A 141 22.08 26.02 0.68
C ASP A 141 23.37 26.01 1.52
N ASN A 142 23.98 24.83 1.74
CA ASN A 142 25.42 24.60 1.56
C ASN A 142 25.92 23.28 2.17
N ARG A 143 26.81 22.63 1.42
CA ARG A 143 27.86 21.68 1.86
C ARG A 143 27.37 20.30 2.34
N GLN A 144 27.34 19.36 1.40
CA GLN A 144 28.25 18.20 1.46
C GLN A 144 28.20 17.42 0.14
N ARG A 145 29.10 17.80 -0.78
CA ARG A 145 29.54 16.91 -1.86
C ARG A 145 30.24 15.73 -1.20
N HIS A 146 29.54 14.63 -0.99
CA HIS A 146 30.19 13.35 -0.74
C HIS A 146 30.93 12.96 -2.01
N ARG A 147 32.24 13.23 -2.02
CA ARG A 147 33.20 12.68 -2.97
C ARG A 147 33.04 11.16 -2.96
N LEU A 148 32.47 10.60 -4.01
CA LEU A 148 32.62 9.18 -4.32
C LEU A 148 34.10 8.94 -4.60
N ALA A 149 34.73 8.07 -3.82
CA ALA A 149 36.09 7.63 -4.06
C ALA A 149 36.14 6.88 -5.41
N PRO A 150 37.20 7.07 -6.23
CA PRO A 150 37.35 6.34 -7.48
C PRO A 150 37.57 4.86 -7.18
N VAL A 151 36.69 4.03 -7.72
CA VAL A 151 36.83 2.57 -7.74
C VAL A 151 38.07 2.24 -8.57
N HIS A 152 39.09 1.66 -7.92
CA HIS A 152 40.24 1.10 -8.63
C HIS A 152 39.74 0.02 -9.60
N THR A 153 39.81 0.32 -10.89
CA THR A 153 39.75 -0.66 -11.98
C THR A 153 40.97 -1.55 -11.87
N PHE A 154 40.78 -2.78 -11.39
CA PHE A 154 41.77 -3.84 -11.63
C PHE A 154 41.71 -4.21 -13.11
N GLU A 155 42.63 -3.67 -13.89
CA GLU A 155 43.03 -4.24 -15.17
C GLU A 155 43.53 -5.66 -14.91
N ARG A 156 42.78 -6.64 -15.41
CA ARG A 156 43.17 -8.03 -15.40
C ARG A 156 44.16 -8.21 -16.54
N GLU A 157 45.45 -8.14 -16.24
CA GLU A 157 46.50 -8.53 -17.17
C GLU A 157 46.22 -9.93 -17.72
N ALA A 158 46.10 -10.01 -19.04
CA ALA A 158 45.96 -11.25 -19.78
C ALA A 158 47.29 -12.02 -19.71
N GLY A 159 47.42 -12.89 -18.72
CA GLY A 159 48.47 -13.91 -18.72
C GLY A 159 48.24 -14.93 -19.86
N PRO A 160 49.30 -15.47 -20.49
CA PRO A 160 49.17 -16.44 -21.56
C PRO A 160 48.54 -17.74 -21.02
N ASN A 161 47.49 -18.17 -21.71
CA ASN A 161 46.69 -19.36 -21.41
C ASN A 161 47.52 -20.65 -21.64
N PRO A 162 47.86 -21.45 -20.62
CA PRO A 162 48.72 -22.63 -20.77
C PRO A 162 47.97 -23.89 -21.26
N TYR A 163 46.73 -23.77 -21.73
CA TYR A 163 45.89 -24.90 -22.13
C TYR A 163 45.23 -24.73 -23.51
N LEU A 164 46.02 -24.32 -24.51
CA LEU A 164 45.71 -24.61 -25.91
C LEU A 164 46.76 -25.62 -26.42
N PRO A 165 46.34 -26.69 -27.11
CA PRO A 165 47.22 -27.76 -27.57
C PRO A 165 48.19 -27.32 -28.67
#